data_AF-A0A0V8RU47-F1
#
_entry.id   AF-A0A0V8RU47-F1
#
_cell.length_a   1.000
_cell.length_b   1.000
_cell.length_c   1.000
_cell.angle_alpha   90.00
_cell.angle_beta   90.00
_cell.angle_gamma   90.00
#
_symmetry.space_group_name_H-M   'P 1'
#
loop_
_entity.id
_entity.type
_entity.pdbx_description
1 polymer ?
#
loop_
_entity_poly.entity_id
_entity_poly.type
_entity_poly.pdbx_seq_one_letter_code
_entity_poly.pdbx_strand_id
1 'polypeptide(L)'
;MVYRRAVEEAYSIVRAVEVACGSTAEMEEALEILEELVSGAAGLDEAAYAAELLREAADVLRARGCLDWHLLGQAADILEHA
;
A
#
# COMPACT_ATOMS: atom_id res chain seq x y z
N MET A 1 3.36 -13.55 13.40
CA MET A 1 2.14 -12.85 13.88
C MET A 1 2.23 -11.34 13.72
N VAL A 2 3.41 -10.72 13.83
CA VAL A 2 3.60 -9.26 13.63
C VAL A 2 3.44 -8.86 12.16
N TYR A 3 4.10 -9.56 11.25
CA TYR A 3 4.02 -9.33 9.79
C TYR A 3 2.60 -9.24 9.24
N ARG A 4 1.72 -10.20 9.56
CA ARG A 4 0.32 -10.20 9.11
C ARG A 4 -0.44 -8.94 9.54
N ARG A 5 -0.21 -8.47 10.77
CA ARG A 5 -0.88 -7.27 11.27
C ARG A 5 -0.41 -6.02 10.51
N ALA A 6 0.89 -5.93 10.21
CA ALA A 6 1.43 -4.83 9.43
C ALA A 6 0.84 -4.79 8.01
N VAL A 7 0.71 -5.95 7.35
CA VAL A 7 0.06 -6.07 6.03
C VAL A 7 -1.43 -5.66 6.11
N GLU A 8 -2.18 -6.12 7.11
CA GLU A 8 -3.59 -5.74 7.30
C GLU A 8 -3.77 -4.23 7.58
N GLU A 9 -2.82 -3.62 8.31
CA GLU A 9 -2.79 -2.19 8.58
C GLU A 9 -2.50 -1.38 7.31
N ALA A 10 -1.46 -1.77 6.57
CA ALA A 10 -1.13 -1.16 5.28
C ALA A 10 -2.32 -1.27 4.31
N TYR A 11 -2.94 -2.44 4.18
CA TYR A 11 -4.13 -2.65 3.36
C TYR A 11 -5.25 -1.68 3.74
N SER A 12 -5.55 -1.56 5.03
CA SER A 12 -6.61 -0.67 5.53
C SER A 12 -6.33 0.80 5.20
N ILE A 13 -5.09 1.25 5.32
CA ILE A 13 -4.67 2.61 4.96
C ILE A 13 -4.86 2.85 3.46
N VAL A 14 -4.37 1.92 2.62
CA VAL A 14 -4.45 2.05 1.16
C VAL A 14 -5.90 2.09 0.68
N ARG A 15 -6.79 1.25 1.22
CA ARG A 15 -8.23 1.30 0.93
C ARG A 15 -8.87 2.63 1.33
N ALA A 16 -8.46 3.21 2.46
CA ALA A 16 -8.98 4.52 2.89
C ALA A 16 -8.55 5.64 1.92
N VAL A 17 -7.30 5.61 1.46
CA VAL A 17 -6.80 6.55 0.45
C VAL A 17 -7.50 6.35 -0.88
N GLU A 18 -7.69 5.12 -1.34
CA GLU A 18 -8.43 4.81 -2.57
C GLU A 18 -9.84 5.44 -2.56
N VAL A 19 -10.55 5.34 -1.44
CA VAL A 19 -11.89 5.94 -1.27
C VAL A 19 -11.82 7.47 -1.27
N ALA A 20 -10.81 8.07 -0.63
CA ALA A 20 -10.71 9.52 -0.48
C ALA A 20 -10.15 10.24 -1.74
N CYS A 21 -9.15 9.64 -2.38
CA CYS A 21 -8.36 10.23 -3.47
C CYS A 21 -8.66 9.62 -4.84
N GLY A 22 -9.45 8.55 -4.90
CA GLY A 22 -9.61 7.73 -6.10
C GLY A 22 -8.43 6.78 -6.31
N SER A 23 -8.50 5.98 -7.37
CA SER A 23 -7.53 4.92 -7.64
C SER A 23 -6.37 5.34 -8.57
N THR A 24 -5.28 4.58 -8.51
CA THR A 24 -4.19 4.55 -9.49
C THR A 24 -3.87 3.08 -9.82
N ALA A 25 -3.23 2.83 -10.95
CA ALA A 25 -2.88 1.46 -11.36
C ALA A 25 -1.91 0.82 -10.37
N GLU A 26 -0.95 1.60 -9.87
CA GLU A 26 0.06 1.19 -8.89
C GLU A 26 -0.61 0.83 -7.55
N MET A 27 -1.65 1.56 -7.16
CA MET A 27 -2.40 1.26 -5.94
C MET A 27 -3.27 0.00 -6.07
N GLU A 28 -3.88 -0.23 -7.23
CA GLU A 28 -4.61 -1.47 -7.51
C GLU A 28 -3.69 -2.68 -7.44
N GLU A 29 -2.53 -2.61 -8.09
CA GLU A 29 -1.52 -3.68 -8.05
C GLU A 29 -0.98 -3.89 -6.63
N ALA A 30 -0.69 -2.81 -5.88
CA ALA A 30 -0.28 -2.92 -4.49
C ALA A 30 -1.34 -3.59 -3.61
N LEU A 31 -2.63 -3.28 -3.82
CA LEU A 31 -3.74 -3.92 -3.08
C LEU A 31 -3.84 -5.41 -3.38
N GLU A 32 -3.67 -5.82 -4.64
CA GLU A 32 -3.65 -7.24 -5.03
C GLU A 32 -2.52 -7.99 -4.31
N ILE A 33 -1.30 -7.43 -4.31
CA ILE A 33 -0.17 -8.03 -3.61
C ILE A 33 -0.42 -8.12 -2.10
N LEU A 34 -0.99 -7.09 -1.48
CA LEU A 34 -1.33 -7.10 -0.06
C LEU A 34 -2.34 -8.21 0.28
N GLU A 35 -3.32 -8.47 -0.60
CA GLU A 35 -4.26 -9.59 -0.44
C GLU A 35 -3.56 -10.94 -0.54
N GLU A 36 -2.63 -11.10 -1.50
CA GLU A 36 -1.80 -12.29 -1.64
C GLU A 36 -0.93 -12.52 -0.40
N LEU A 37 -0.33 -11.48 0.16
CA LEU A 37 0.46 -11.53 1.39
C LEU A 37 -0.38 -11.97 2.60
N VAL A 38 -1.60 -11.46 2.74
CA VAL A 38 -2.53 -11.89 3.82
C VAL A 38 -2.91 -13.36 3.67
N SER A 39 -3.08 -13.83 2.43
CA SER A 39 -3.39 -15.24 2.14
C SER A 39 -2.19 -16.18 2.29
N GLY A 40 -0.98 -15.64 2.37
CA GLY A 40 0.28 -16.39 2.39
C GLY A 40 0.75 -16.90 1.02
N ALA A 41 0.19 -16.35 -0.06
CA ALA A 41 0.57 -16.66 -1.44
C ALA A 41 1.81 -15.89 -1.91
N ALA A 42 2.20 -14.83 -1.20
CA ALA A 42 3.35 -13.96 -1.50
C ALA A 42 4.34 -13.89 -0.31
N GLY A 43 5.57 -13.45 -0.59
CA GLY A 43 6.70 -13.38 0.34
C GLY A 43 7.20 -11.95 0.61
N LEU A 44 8.43 -11.84 1.12
CA LEU A 44 9.01 -10.56 1.54
C LEU A 44 9.40 -9.66 0.35
N ASP A 45 9.78 -10.27 -0.78
CA ASP A 45 10.16 -9.51 -1.99
C ASP A 45 8.94 -8.82 -2.58
N GLU A 46 7.78 -9.48 -2.56
CA GLU A 46 6.51 -8.91 -2.99
C GLU A 46 6.05 -7.78 -2.06
N ALA A 47 6.32 -7.85 -0.75
CA ALA A 47 6.02 -6.76 0.17
C ALA A 47 6.88 -5.52 -0.08
N ALA A 48 8.16 -5.70 -0.42
CA ALA A 48 9.02 -4.58 -0.83
C ALA A 48 8.52 -3.95 -2.14
N TYR A 49 8.12 -4.78 -3.11
CA TYR A 49 7.55 -4.29 -4.37
C TYR A 49 6.23 -3.54 -4.17
N ALA A 50 5.32 -4.05 -3.32
CA ALA A 50 4.11 -3.33 -2.94
C ALA A 50 4.43 -1.97 -2.29
N ALA A 51 5.46 -1.90 -1.43
CA ALA A 51 5.88 -0.64 -0.83
C ALA A 51 6.38 0.38 -1.87
N GLU A 52 7.09 -0.06 -2.92
CA GLU A 52 7.50 0.80 -4.04
C GLU A 52 6.28 1.33 -4.81
N LEU A 53 5.34 0.45 -5.18
CA LEU A 53 4.10 0.84 -5.86
C LEU A 53 3.27 1.87 -5.07
N LEU A 54 3.19 1.71 -3.74
CA LEU A 54 2.50 2.67 -2.89
C LEU A 54 3.16 4.06 -2.89
N ARG A 55 4.49 4.13 -3.03
CA ARG A 55 5.20 5.41 -3.16
C ARG A 55 4.95 6.06 -4.52
N GLU A 56 4.95 5.28 -5.59
CA GLU A 56 4.59 5.78 -6.93
C GLU A 56 3.14 6.29 -6.96
N ALA A 57 2.20 5.54 -6.38
CA ALA A 57 0.81 5.98 -6.22
C ALA A 57 0.72 7.28 -5.39
N ALA A 58 1.52 7.42 -4.33
CA ALA A 58 1.58 8.63 -3.52
C ALA A 58 1.98 9.86 -4.35
N ASP A 59 2.99 9.73 -5.21
CA ASP A 59 3.45 10.81 -6.09
C ASP A 59 2.38 11.20 -7.12
N VAL A 60 1.66 10.22 -7.68
CA VAL A 60 0.54 10.46 -8.60
C VAL A 60 -0.60 11.21 -7.89
N LEU A 61 -1.01 10.75 -6.70
CA LEU A 61 -2.08 11.39 -5.94
C LEU A 61 -1.70 12.79 -5.45
N ARG A 62 -0.43 12.98 -5.08
CA ARG A 62 0.14 14.28 -4.75
C ARG A 62 0.06 15.24 -5.94
N ALA A 63 0.41 14.78 -7.14
CA ALA A 63 0.30 15.58 -8.36
C ALA A 63 -1.15 15.93 -8.72
N ARG A 64 -2.12 15.06 -8.37
CA ARG A 64 -3.57 15.31 -8.50
C ARG A 64 -4.13 16.25 -7.43
N GLY A 65 -3.34 16.60 -6.41
CA GLY A 65 -3.74 17.51 -5.34
C GLY A 65 -4.59 16.87 -4.25
N CYS A 66 -4.62 15.54 -4.12
CA CYS A 66 -5.19 14.93 -2.91
C CYS A 66 -4.33 15.33 -1.70
N LEU A 67 -4.88 15.36 -0.48
CA LEU A 67 -4.14 15.68 0.74
C LEU A 67 -3.65 14.42 1.48
N ASP A 68 -4.34 13.30 1.27
CA ASP A 68 -4.09 12.04 1.98
C ASP A 68 -3.04 11.14 1.32
N TRP A 69 -2.39 11.61 0.24
CA TRP A 69 -1.32 10.89 -0.45
C TRP A 69 -0.20 10.41 0.48
N HIS A 70 0.10 11.18 1.53
CA HIS A 70 1.18 10.89 2.48
C HIS A 70 0.93 9.59 3.26
N LEU A 71 -0.34 9.16 3.39
CA LEU A 71 -0.70 7.93 4.06
C LEU A 71 -0.24 6.69 3.27
N LEU A 72 -0.11 6.78 1.94
CA LEU A 72 0.47 5.69 1.15
C LEU A 72 1.97 5.50 1.44
N GLY A 73 2.69 6.60 1.70
CA GLY A 73 4.07 6.54 2.19
C GLY A 73 4.18 5.88 3.56
N GLN A 74 3.24 6.18 4.47
CA GLN A 74 3.16 5.50 5.76
C GLN A 74 2.88 4.00 5.60
N ALA A 75 1.98 3.61 4.70
CA ALA A 75 1.69 2.21 4.42
C ALA A 75 2.92 1.48 3.85
N ALA A 76 3.66 2.13 2.95
CA ALA A 76 4.93 1.60 2.44
C ALA A 76 5.96 1.38 3.56
N ASP A 77 6.12 2.36 4.45
CA ASP A 77 7.05 2.24 5.58
C ASP A 77 6.63 1.13 6.56
N ILE A 78 5.33 0.91 6.76
CA ILE A 78 4.83 -0.22 7.57
C ILE A 78 5.24 -1.57 6.97
N LEU A 79 5.13 -1.71 5.64
CA LEU A 79 5.47 -2.97 4.95
C LEU A 79 6.96 -3.29 5.03
N GLU A 80 7.83 -2.29 4.90
CA GLU A 80 9.28 -2.50 4.96
C GLU A 80 9.81 -2.84 6.36
N HIS A 81 9.03 -2.56 7.41
CA HIS A 81 9.40 -2.80 8.81
C HIS A 81 8.54 -3.89 9.49
N ALA A 82 7.79 -4.67 8.70
CA ALA A 82 6.82 -5.68 9.13
C ALA A 82 7.43 -6.99 9.69
#